data_AF-A0A397YCR4-F1
#
_entry.id   AF-A0A397YCR4-F1
#
_cell.length_a   1.000
_cell.length_b   1.000
_cell.length_c   1.000
_cell.angle_alpha   90.00
_cell.angle_beta   90.00
_cell.angle_gamma   90.00
#
_symmetry.space_group_name_H-M   'P 1'
#
loop_
_entity.id
_entity.type
_entity.pdbx_description
1 polymer ?
#
loop_
_entity_poly.entity_id
_entity_poly.type
_entity_poly.pdbx_seq_one_letter_code
_entity_poly.pdbx_strand_id
1 'polypeptide(L)'
;MSSRRRQSTQRKKAPESSVTPIRLPPFLKPGAAVEISSDEAGFRGSWYVGEVVAVPSSDSTTKCEVEYTTLFFDKEGRKRLKEVVDAAQLRPPVPAMSEREKERDVAVGEDVDAFYSDGWWEGTVTEVLGDGRFSVYFRASKEQIRFRRDELRFHREWVNGAWKPPIEEREEEEEEEEEEEDLLSRVDPETAREIAKQMFSIGTIVEVSSDEEGFKGSWFSAKVIEHVDEEDKYLVEYRDLREENGIEPLKEEADFLHIRPPPPADEDIDFAVRDKIDAFYNDAWWVGDVIESMKEGIVGVCFRYTGEKMRFGRQGLRLHRDWINGTWQLPLKRGEMKRATKKVPCDRNVRPKKAIDKEHFSGGDPVEVSSVEEGFEDSWFLAKVIEYRGTDKWLVEYEKLKAEDGKEPLREEVNVFQIRPRPQETVMVNPLEKLDEVDALYNDGWWFGVVKKVLAKSNYLVHFPKTDEVLKFHVSRLRPHQEWIDGKWIASSKT
;
A
#
# COMPACT_ATOMS: atom_id res chain seq x y z
N MET A 1 -72.66 16.86 32.75
CA MET A 1 -72.39 17.69 31.56
C MET A 1 -71.55 16.86 30.59
N SER A 2 -72.14 16.47 29.46
CA SER A 2 -71.50 15.65 28.42
C SER A 2 -70.41 16.43 27.68
N SER A 3 -69.17 15.94 27.70
CA SER A 3 -68.11 16.44 26.82
C SER A 3 -67.92 15.50 25.63
N ARG A 4 -68.30 16.00 24.45
CA ARG A 4 -68.11 15.38 23.14
C ARG A 4 -66.61 15.33 22.78
N ARG A 5 -66.17 14.15 22.38
CA ARG A 5 -64.88 13.85 21.73
C ARG A 5 -64.83 14.53 20.36
N ARG A 6 -63.86 15.43 20.12
CA ARG A 6 -63.49 15.91 18.78
C ARG A 6 -62.26 15.13 18.30
N GLN A 7 -62.41 14.39 17.20
CA GLN A 7 -61.31 13.81 16.44
C GLN A 7 -60.66 14.91 15.59
N SER A 8 -59.33 15.02 15.63
CA SER A 8 -58.55 15.78 14.65
C SER A 8 -57.80 14.80 13.75
N THR A 9 -58.05 14.90 12.45
CA THR A 9 -57.42 14.16 11.36
C THR A 9 -56.07 14.81 11.01
N GLN A 10 -54.96 14.11 11.25
CA GLN A 10 -53.66 14.50 10.71
C GLN A 10 -53.55 14.07 9.25
N ARG A 11 -53.32 15.03 8.35
CA ARG A 11 -52.90 14.80 6.96
C ARG A 11 -51.45 14.29 6.97
N LYS A 12 -51.22 13.11 6.35
CA LYS A 12 -49.88 12.57 6.08
C LYS A 12 -49.14 13.49 5.10
N LYS A 13 -47.97 13.99 5.50
CA LYS A 13 -47.00 14.66 4.63
C LYS A 13 -46.16 13.57 3.95
N ALA A 14 -45.94 13.68 2.63
CA ALA A 14 -45.11 12.76 1.87
C ALA A 14 -43.63 12.85 2.34
N PRO A 15 -42.84 11.76 2.27
CA PRO A 15 -41.43 11.81 2.64
C PRO A 15 -40.63 12.58 1.58
N GLU A 16 -39.83 13.54 2.04
CA GLU A 16 -38.78 14.18 1.25
C GLU A 16 -37.72 13.14 0.86
N SER A 17 -37.35 13.12 -0.42
CA SER A 17 -36.29 12.26 -0.95
C SER A 17 -34.94 12.70 -0.35
N SER A 18 -34.36 11.85 0.50
CA SER A 18 -33.00 12.03 0.99
C SER A 18 -32.00 11.74 -0.12
N VAL A 19 -31.37 12.79 -0.65
CA VAL A 19 -30.22 12.69 -1.56
C VAL A 19 -28.99 12.34 -0.70
N THR A 20 -28.33 11.24 -1.02
CA THR A 20 -27.06 10.83 -0.41
C THR A 20 -25.95 11.81 -0.82
N PRO A 21 -25.14 12.36 0.11
CA PRO A 21 -24.07 13.29 -0.25
C PRO A 21 -22.97 12.55 -1.03
N ILE A 22 -22.66 13.04 -2.24
CA ILE A 22 -21.60 12.51 -3.10
C ILE A 22 -20.26 12.72 -2.39
N ARG A 23 -19.56 11.61 -2.06
CA ARG A 23 -18.21 11.67 -1.48
C ARG A 23 -17.23 12.06 -2.58
N LEU A 24 -16.71 13.29 -2.51
CA LEU A 24 -15.76 13.81 -3.49
C LEU A 24 -14.39 13.11 -3.39
N PRO A 25 -13.71 12.84 -4.52
CA PRO A 25 -12.33 12.33 -4.55
C PRO A 25 -11.37 13.14 -3.66
N PRO A 26 -10.33 12.50 -3.07
CA PRO A 26 -9.36 13.20 -2.22
C PRO A 26 -8.69 14.41 -2.85
N PHE A 27 -8.38 14.35 -4.16
CA PHE A 27 -7.76 15.44 -4.92
C PHE A 27 -8.70 16.63 -5.19
N LEU A 28 -9.99 16.50 -4.90
CA LEU A 28 -10.98 17.58 -5.04
C LEU A 28 -11.33 18.24 -3.70
N LYS A 29 -10.59 17.95 -2.63
CA LYS A 29 -10.79 18.60 -1.33
C LYS A 29 -10.17 20.01 -1.33
N PRO A 30 -10.77 20.98 -0.61
CA PRO A 30 -10.11 22.26 -0.38
C PRO A 30 -8.70 22.07 0.17
N GLY A 31 -7.71 22.73 -0.42
CA GLY A 31 -6.29 22.55 -0.10
C GLY A 31 -5.52 21.60 -1.02
N ALA A 32 -6.21 20.82 -1.86
CA ALA A 32 -5.55 19.86 -2.74
C ALA A 32 -4.93 20.56 -3.96
N ALA A 33 -3.69 20.21 -4.27
CA ALA A 33 -3.04 20.59 -5.52
C ALA A 33 -3.67 19.85 -6.69
N VAL A 34 -3.91 20.56 -7.80
CA VAL A 34 -4.56 20.04 -9.01
C VAL A 34 -3.94 20.65 -10.26
N GLU A 35 -4.07 19.95 -11.37
CA GLU A 35 -3.92 20.50 -12.72
C GLU A 35 -5.31 20.80 -13.30
N ILE A 36 -5.47 22.01 -13.86
CA ILE A 36 -6.73 22.59 -14.31
C ILE A 36 -6.68 22.75 -15.83
N SER A 37 -7.62 22.13 -16.53
CA SER A 37 -7.77 22.29 -17.99
C SER A 37 -8.76 23.39 -18.34
N SER A 38 -8.55 24.03 -19.49
CA SER A 38 -9.49 25.00 -20.04
C SER A 38 -10.20 24.48 -21.28
N ASP A 39 -11.51 24.68 -21.28
CA ASP A 39 -12.39 24.36 -22.39
C ASP A 39 -12.50 25.50 -23.42
N GLU A 40 -11.81 26.62 -23.18
CA GLU A 40 -11.83 27.75 -24.10
C GLU A 40 -11.09 27.40 -25.41
N ALA A 41 -11.63 27.89 -26.53
CA ALA A 41 -11.02 27.67 -27.83
C ALA A 41 -9.60 28.28 -27.86
N GLY A 42 -8.60 27.45 -28.17
CA GLY A 42 -7.18 27.83 -28.12
C GLY A 42 -6.44 27.37 -26.86
N PHE A 43 -7.16 26.94 -25.82
CA PHE A 43 -6.58 26.42 -24.58
C PHE A 43 -6.88 24.93 -24.35
N ARG A 44 -7.59 24.29 -25.28
CA ARG A 44 -7.84 22.83 -25.28
C ARG A 44 -6.51 22.08 -25.28
N GLY A 45 -6.35 21.13 -24.35
CA GLY A 45 -5.13 20.35 -24.18
C GLY A 45 -4.05 21.01 -23.32
N SER A 46 -4.35 22.16 -22.71
CA SER A 46 -3.49 22.79 -21.70
C SER A 46 -3.93 22.45 -20.29
N TRP A 47 -2.96 22.34 -19.39
CA TRP A 47 -3.12 22.04 -17.98
C TRP A 47 -2.32 23.02 -17.13
N TYR A 48 -3.01 23.78 -16.28
CA TYR A 48 -2.40 24.79 -15.42
C TYR A 48 -2.38 24.30 -13.97
N VAL A 49 -1.26 24.51 -13.29
CA VAL A 49 -1.14 24.12 -11.88
C VAL A 49 -1.93 25.08 -11.00
N GLY A 50 -2.67 24.53 -10.03
CA GLY A 50 -3.43 25.29 -9.06
C GLY A 50 -3.83 24.48 -7.84
N GLU A 51 -4.74 25.04 -7.05
CA GLU A 51 -5.23 24.46 -5.81
C GLU A 51 -6.75 24.60 -5.75
N VAL A 52 -7.43 23.59 -5.19
CA VAL A 52 -8.87 23.68 -4.91
C VAL A 52 -9.09 24.57 -3.69
N VAL A 53 -9.82 25.67 -3.88
CA VAL A 53 -10.13 26.63 -2.81
C VAL A 53 -11.42 26.27 -2.10
N ALA A 54 -12.44 25.90 -2.86
CA ALA A 54 -13.75 25.56 -2.32
C ALA A 54 -14.48 24.59 -3.24
N VAL A 55 -15.32 23.76 -2.63
CA VAL A 55 -16.28 22.92 -3.35
C VAL A 55 -17.69 23.34 -2.91
N PRO A 56 -18.61 23.62 -3.84
CA PRO A 56 -19.96 24.07 -3.51
C PRO A 56 -20.73 22.97 -2.77
N SER A 57 -21.51 23.42 -1.79
CA SER A 57 -22.23 22.59 -0.82
C SER A 57 -23.56 22.01 -1.36
N SER A 58 -23.80 21.92 -2.68
CA SER A 58 -25.12 21.60 -3.24
C SER A 58 -25.12 20.55 -4.36
N ASP A 59 -26.11 19.66 -4.28
CA ASP A 59 -26.40 18.45 -5.08
C ASP A 59 -26.57 18.62 -6.62
N SER A 60 -26.17 19.75 -7.22
CA SER A 60 -26.37 19.98 -8.66
C SER A 60 -25.18 20.55 -9.42
N THR A 61 -24.06 20.86 -8.77
CA THR A 61 -22.90 21.43 -9.47
C THR A 61 -21.64 20.64 -9.15
N THR A 62 -21.16 19.87 -10.11
CA THR A 62 -19.81 19.27 -10.20
C THR A 62 -18.70 20.32 -10.28
N LYS A 63 -18.98 21.59 -9.93
CA LYS A 63 -18.03 22.69 -10.13
C LYS A 63 -17.19 22.90 -8.90
N CYS A 64 -15.92 23.26 -9.04
CA CYS A 64 -15.00 23.59 -7.95
C CYS A 64 -14.45 25.00 -8.16
N GLU A 65 -14.26 25.76 -7.09
CA GLU A 65 -13.48 26.99 -7.14
C GLU A 65 -12.00 26.64 -6.99
N VAL A 66 -11.20 27.05 -7.95
CA VAL A 66 -9.75 26.81 -8.00
C VAL A 66 -8.99 28.13 -8.02
N GLU A 67 -7.78 28.12 -7.47
CA GLU A 67 -6.82 29.22 -7.57
C GLU A 67 -5.58 28.74 -8.32
N TYR A 68 -5.26 29.39 -9.43
CA TYR A 68 -4.09 29.05 -10.25
C TYR A 68 -2.80 29.48 -9.55
N THR A 69 -1.75 28.68 -9.62
CA THR A 69 -0.45 28.98 -9.00
C THR A 69 0.30 30.09 -9.74
N THR A 70 0.28 30.06 -11.07
CA THR A 70 1.11 30.90 -11.94
C THR A 70 0.32 31.95 -12.74
N LEU A 71 -1.02 31.87 -12.75
CA LEU A 71 -1.87 32.87 -13.41
C LEU A 71 -2.37 33.92 -12.42
N PHE A 72 -2.33 35.19 -12.83
CA PHE A 72 -2.68 36.33 -11.98
C PHE A 72 -3.79 37.18 -12.61
N PHE A 73 -4.72 37.65 -11.79
CA PHE A 73 -5.79 38.56 -12.20
C PHE A 73 -5.27 39.98 -12.44
N ASP A 74 -4.23 40.39 -11.71
CA ASP A 74 -3.64 41.71 -11.82
C ASP A 74 -2.36 41.70 -12.64
N LYS A 75 -2.09 42.82 -13.33
CA LYS A 75 -0.89 42.97 -14.16
C LYS A 75 0.39 43.00 -13.32
N GLU A 76 0.25 43.26 -12.03
CA GLU A 76 1.35 43.33 -11.08
C GLU A 76 1.66 42.00 -10.38
N GLY A 77 0.90 40.92 -10.67
CA GLY A 77 1.17 39.57 -10.16
C GLY A 77 0.99 39.40 -8.65
N ARG A 78 0.10 40.17 -8.02
CA ARG A 78 -0.16 40.11 -6.57
C ARG A 78 -1.39 39.29 -6.23
N LYS A 79 -2.31 39.09 -7.17
CA LYS A 79 -3.55 38.33 -6.95
C LYS A 79 -3.64 37.20 -7.94
N ARG A 80 -3.49 35.97 -7.44
CA ARG A 80 -3.69 34.76 -8.23
C ARG A 80 -5.11 34.70 -8.77
N LEU A 81 -5.25 34.21 -10.00
CA LEU A 81 -6.53 34.06 -10.67
C LEU A 81 -7.34 32.98 -9.98
N LYS A 82 -8.63 33.26 -9.73
CA LYS A 82 -9.60 32.29 -9.24
C LYS A 82 -10.69 32.06 -10.27
N GLU A 83 -11.09 30.82 -10.43
CA GLU A 83 -12.11 30.43 -11.40
C GLU A 83 -12.98 29.30 -10.84
N VAL A 84 -14.22 29.21 -11.34
CA VAL A 84 -15.12 28.09 -11.05
C VAL A 84 -15.16 27.17 -12.27
N VAL A 85 -14.55 25.99 -12.15
CA VAL A 85 -14.38 24.99 -13.22
C VAL A 85 -15.14 23.72 -12.90
N ASP A 86 -15.45 22.88 -13.89
CA ASP A 86 -16.03 21.56 -13.63
C ASP A 86 -14.98 20.58 -13.05
N ALA A 87 -15.39 19.65 -12.19
CA ALA A 87 -14.53 18.60 -11.66
C ALA A 87 -13.91 17.73 -12.76
N ALA A 88 -14.58 17.58 -13.90
CA ALA A 88 -14.02 16.92 -15.08
C ALA A 88 -12.84 17.67 -15.70
N GLN A 89 -12.69 18.97 -15.43
CA GLN A 89 -11.54 19.77 -15.86
C GLN A 89 -10.36 19.67 -14.90
N LEU A 90 -10.49 18.92 -13.81
CA LEU A 90 -9.48 18.78 -12.77
C LEU A 90 -8.87 17.38 -12.76
N ARG A 91 -7.55 17.32 -12.62
CA ARG A 91 -6.81 16.09 -12.35
C ARG A 91 -5.79 16.35 -11.24
N PRO A 92 -5.33 15.31 -10.51
CA PRO A 92 -4.18 15.46 -9.64
C PRO A 92 -2.95 15.92 -10.45
N PRO A 93 -1.94 16.54 -9.81
CA PRO A 93 -0.67 16.80 -10.47
C PRO A 93 0.00 15.49 -10.88
N VAL A 94 0.62 15.47 -12.06
CA VAL A 94 1.46 14.32 -12.45
C VAL A 94 2.60 14.21 -11.43
N PRO A 95 2.84 13.02 -10.83
CA PRO A 95 3.98 12.81 -9.94
C PRO A 95 5.30 13.20 -10.60
N ALA A 96 6.30 13.56 -9.79
CA ALA A 96 7.60 13.96 -10.31
C ALA A 96 8.22 12.83 -11.14
N MET A 97 8.77 13.16 -12.31
CA MET A 97 9.48 12.20 -13.17
C MET A 97 10.61 11.52 -12.38
N SER A 98 10.74 10.20 -12.53
CA SER A 98 11.89 9.47 -11.98
C SER A 98 13.20 9.91 -12.64
N GLU A 99 14.35 9.56 -12.05
CA GLU A 99 15.65 9.87 -12.68
C GLU A 99 15.81 9.12 -14.00
N ARG A 100 15.35 7.87 -14.10
CA ARG A 100 15.33 7.13 -15.37
C ARG A 100 14.41 7.75 -16.42
N GLU A 101 13.23 8.26 -16.04
CA GLU A 101 12.38 8.99 -16.97
C GLU A 101 13.07 10.26 -17.49
N LYS A 102 13.82 10.97 -16.63
CA LYS A 102 14.60 12.14 -17.05
C LYS A 102 15.72 11.76 -18.02
N GLU A 103 16.35 10.61 -17.81
CA GLU A 103 17.42 10.07 -18.66
C GLU A 103 16.91 9.36 -19.93
N ARG A 104 15.64 8.91 -19.95
CA ARG A 104 15.02 8.28 -21.11
C ARG A 104 15.02 9.24 -22.30
N ASP A 105 15.55 8.73 -23.41
CA ASP A 105 15.57 9.44 -24.68
C ASP A 105 14.14 9.67 -25.19
N VAL A 106 13.86 10.91 -25.55
CA VAL A 106 12.59 11.30 -26.18
C VAL A 106 12.74 11.13 -27.69
N ALA A 107 11.94 10.25 -28.29
CA ALA A 107 11.99 9.92 -29.71
C ALA A 107 11.07 10.81 -30.57
N VAL A 108 11.36 10.90 -31.87
CA VAL A 108 10.43 11.50 -32.84
C VAL A 108 9.16 10.64 -32.93
N GLY A 109 8.01 11.29 -32.83
CA GLY A 109 6.70 10.67 -32.80
C GLY A 109 6.15 10.42 -31.40
N GLU A 110 6.94 10.63 -30.34
CA GLU A 110 6.50 10.49 -28.95
C GLU A 110 5.54 11.62 -28.56
N ASP A 111 4.47 11.30 -27.83
CA ASP A 111 3.58 12.29 -27.24
C ASP A 111 4.11 12.75 -25.87
N VAL A 112 4.18 14.07 -25.69
CA VAL A 112 4.76 14.74 -24.51
C VAL A 112 3.84 15.86 -24.03
N ASP A 113 3.90 16.16 -22.74
CA ASP A 113 3.40 17.41 -22.20
C ASP A 113 4.57 18.41 -22.14
N ALA A 114 4.47 19.52 -22.86
CA ALA A 114 5.48 20.58 -22.89
C ALA A 114 5.07 21.77 -22.03
N PHE A 115 5.97 22.24 -21.17
CA PHE A 115 5.73 23.40 -20.33
C PHE A 115 5.90 24.69 -21.15
N TYR A 116 4.78 25.37 -21.40
CA TYR A 116 4.73 26.59 -22.20
C TYR A 116 3.64 27.54 -21.70
N SER A 117 3.91 28.84 -21.67
CA SER A 117 2.94 29.86 -21.25
C SER A 117 2.23 29.52 -19.92
N ASP A 118 3.03 29.16 -18.92
CA ASP A 118 2.60 28.84 -17.55
C ASP A 118 1.72 27.58 -17.38
N GLY A 119 1.59 26.74 -18.42
CA GLY A 119 0.87 25.47 -18.39
C GLY A 119 1.59 24.34 -19.10
N TRP A 120 1.12 23.11 -18.90
CA TRP A 120 1.55 21.91 -19.60
C TRP A 120 0.65 21.66 -20.81
N TRP A 121 1.23 21.52 -21.99
CA TRP A 121 0.51 21.39 -23.25
C TRP A 121 0.84 20.07 -23.93
N GLU A 122 -0.20 19.32 -24.29
CA GLU A 122 -0.05 18.09 -25.08
C GLU A 122 0.49 18.41 -26.48
N GLY A 123 1.58 17.74 -26.87
CA GLY A 123 2.16 17.84 -28.20
C GLY A 123 2.92 16.59 -28.61
N THR A 124 3.23 16.47 -29.89
CA THR A 124 3.98 15.35 -30.45
C THR A 124 5.38 15.81 -30.86
N VAL A 125 6.42 15.06 -30.49
CA VAL A 125 7.80 15.36 -30.88
C VAL A 125 7.96 15.11 -32.38
N THR A 126 8.45 16.10 -33.10
CA THR A 126 8.63 16.04 -34.56
C THR A 126 10.10 15.97 -34.96
N GLU A 127 11.01 16.42 -34.10
CA GLU A 127 12.44 16.44 -34.36
C GLU A 127 13.22 16.42 -33.04
N VAL A 128 14.27 15.60 -32.98
CA VAL A 128 15.26 15.60 -31.91
C VAL A 128 16.51 16.30 -32.45
N LEU A 129 16.87 17.43 -31.85
CA LEU A 129 17.99 18.25 -32.29
C LEU A 129 19.27 17.78 -31.58
N GLY A 130 20.39 17.72 -32.30
CA GLY A 130 21.68 17.27 -31.75
C GLY A 130 22.29 18.15 -30.65
N ASP A 131 21.61 19.22 -30.25
CA ASP A 131 21.98 20.09 -29.12
C ASP A 131 21.16 19.81 -27.84
N GLY A 132 20.39 18.71 -27.82
CA GLY A 132 19.57 18.31 -26.67
C GLY A 132 18.23 19.03 -26.55
N ARG A 133 17.80 19.72 -27.62
CA ARG A 133 16.47 20.32 -27.72
C ARG A 133 15.54 19.48 -28.60
N PHE A 134 14.24 19.65 -28.39
CA PHE A 134 13.20 18.89 -29.07
C PHE A 134 12.21 19.85 -29.73
N SER A 135 11.87 19.61 -31.00
CA SER A 135 10.78 20.30 -31.66
C SER A 135 9.47 19.58 -31.37
N VAL A 136 8.55 20.22 -30.66
CA VAL A 136 7.23 19.68 -30.34
C VAL A 136 6.17 20.40 -31.16
N TYR A 137 5.29 19.62 -31.80
CA TYR A 137 4.16 20.12 -32.58
C TYR A 137 2.87 20.04 -31.77
N PHE A 138 2.22 21.19 -31.59
CA PHE A 138 0.93 21.31 -30.92
C PHE A 138 -0.20 21.20 -31.92
N ARG A 139 -0.98 20.11 -31.84
CA ARG A 139 -2.07 19.86 -32.80
C ARG A 139 -3.17 20.92 -32.73
N ALA A 140 -3.44 21.45 -31.55
CA ALA A 140 -4.49 22.44 -31.31
C ALA A 140 -4.18 23.80 -31.95
N SER A 141 -2.96 24.31 -31.79
CA SER A 141 -2.53 25.61 -32.33
C SER A 141 -1.88 25.50 -33.72
N LYS A 142 -1.49 24.30 -34.17
CA LYS A 142 -0.70 24.04 -35.39
C LYS A 142 0.66 24.72 -35.38
N GLU A 143 1.23 24.89 -34.20
CA GLU A 143 2.55 25.49 -33.99
C GLU A 143 3.59 24.43 -33.68
N GLN A 144 4.84 24.72 -34.04
CA GLN A 144 5.99 23.91 -33.68
C GLN A 144 6.96 24.78 -32.88
N ILE A 145 7.25 24.36 -31.64
CA ILE A 145 8.09 25.11 -30.70
C ILE A 145 9.22 24.20 -30.22
N ARG A 146 10.36 24.80 -29.86
CA ARG A 146 11.55 24.09 -29.37
C ARG A 146 11.63 24.15 -27.86
N PHE A 147 11.80 22.99 -27.23
CA PHE A 147 11.88 22.82 -25.78
C PHE A 147 13.18 22.14 -25.37
N ARG A 148 13.63 22.42 -24.15
CA ARG A 148 14.66 21.64 -23.46
C ARG A 148 14.05 20.38 -22.83
N ARG A 149 14.90 19.44 -22.44
CA ARG A 149 14.47 18.19 -21.78
C ARG A 149 13.68 18.44 -20.48
N ASP A 150 14.09 19.43 -19.68
CA ASP A 150 13.47 19.80 -18.40
C ASP A 150 12.12 20.53 -18.56
N GLU A 151 11.82 21.00 -19.78
CA GLU A 151 10.55 21.62 -20.15
C GLU A 151 9.56 20.59 -20.73
N LEU A 152 9.94 19.30 -20.78
CA LEU A 152 9.12 18.22 -21.30
C LEU A 152 8.92 17.12 -20.26
N ARG A 153 7.72 16.56 -20.23
CA ARG A 153 7.42 15.29 -19.56
C ARG A 153 6.67 14.37 -20.51
N PHE A 154 6.72 13.06 -20.28
CA PHE A 154 5.94 12.11 -21.07
C PHE A 154 4.44 12.39 -20.87
N HIS A 155 3.69 12.38 -21.97
CA HIS A 155 2.27 12.64 -21.92
C HIS A 155 1.55 11.53 -21.14
N ARG A 156 0.68 11.93 -20.22
CA ARG A 156 -0.15 11.01 -19.43
C ARG A 156 -1.56 11.58 -19.29
N GLU A 157 -2.55 10.71 -19.43
CA GLU A 157 -3.97 11.01 -19.25
C GLU A 157 -4.44 10.54 -17.87
N TRP A 158 -5.28 11.33 -17.21
CA TRP A 158 -5.94 10.93 -15.96
C TRP A 158 -7.33 10.40 -16.31
N VAL A 159 -7.52 9.08 -16.19
CA VAL A 159 -8.75 8.39 -16.58
C VAL A 159 -9.23 7.50 -15.44
N ASN A 160 -10.47 7.70 -15.01
CA ASN A 160 -11.14 6.88 -13.97
C ASN A 160 -10.32 6.71 -12.68
N GLY A 161 -9.57 7.73 -12.27
CA GLY A 161 -8.79 7.69 -11.03
C GLY A 161 -7.37 7.13 -11.18
N ALA A 162 -6.87 6.95 -12.40
CA ALA A 162 -5.52 6.45 -12.65
C ALA A 162 -4.81 7.19 -13.81
N TRP A 163 -3.48 7.28 -13.76
CA TRP A 163 -2.65 7.78 -14.85
C TRP A 163 -2.45 6.72 -15.95
N LYS A 164 -2.52 7.14 -17.22
CA LYS A 164 -2.30 6.31 -18.40
C LYS A 164 -1.31 7.00 -19.36
N PRO A 165 -0.21 6.35 -19.78
CA PRO A 165 0.29 5.07 -19.27
C PRO A 165 0.58 5.10 -17.75
N PRO A 166 0.66 3.93 -17.07
CA PRO A 166 1.08 3.84 -15.66
C PRO A 166 2.50 4.36 -15.45
N ILE A 167 2.81 4.87 -14.27
CA ILE A 167 4.15 5.40 -13.93
C ILE A 167 5.12 4.22 -13.84
N GLU A 168 6.29 4.30 -14.48
CA GLU A 168 7.23 3.17 -14.57
C GLU A 168 7.90 2.93 -13.20
N GLU A 169 7.53 1.86 -12.51
CA GLU A 169 8.15 1.32 -11.28
C GLU A 169 9.39 0.43 -11.59
N ARG A 170 9.96 0.53 -12.81
CA ARG A 170 10.87 -0.46 -13.44
C ARG A 170 12.35 -0.38 -13.04
N GLU A 171 12.72 0.51 -12.12
CA GLU A 171 14.11 0.65 -11.63
C GLU A 171 14.49 -0.48 -10.66
N GLU A 172 13.52 -1.10 -9.98
CA GLU A 172 13.77 -2.17 -9.00
C GLU A 172 13.97 -3.54 -9.67
N GLU A 173 13.21 -3.84 -10.74
CA GLU A 173 13.28 -5.13 -11.47
C GLU A 173 14.63 -5.32 -12.21
N GLU A 174 15.16 -4.28 -12.88
CA GLU A 174 16.44 -4.38 -13.60
C GLU A 174 17.64 -4.51 -12.65
N GLU A 175 17.60 -3.84 -11.48
CA GLU A 175 18.62 -3.99 -10.44
C GLU A 175 18.59 -5.39 -9.78
N GLU A 176 17.40 -5.98 -9.63
CA GLU A 176 17.23 -7.34 -9.11
C GLU A 176 17.82 -8.38 -10.05
N GLU A 177 17.56 -8.26 -11.36
CA GLU A 177 18.14 -9.15 -12.38
C GLU A 177 19.67 -9.04 -12.41
N GLU A 178 20.24 -7.83 -12.31
CA GLU A 178 21.70 -7.64 -12.24
C GLU A 178 22.32 -8.23 -10.96
N GLU A 179 21.66 -8.09 -9.80
CA GLU A 179 22.13 -8.68 -8.54
C GLU A 179 22.07 -10.22 -8.58
N GLU A 180 21.01 -10.81 -9.15
CA GLU A 180 20.88 -12.26 -9.30
C GLU A 180 21.93 -12.82 -10.27
N GLU A 181 22.19 -12.14 -11.39
CA GLU A 181 23.26 -12.51 -12.32
C GLU A 181 24.66 -12.43 -11.68
N ASP A 182 24.96 -11.40 -10.86
CA ASP A 182 26.22 -11.31 -10.11
C ASP A 182 26.39 -12.48 -9.13
N LEU A 183 25.34 -12.79 -8.36
CA LEU A 183 25.36 -13.90 -7.40
C LEU A 183 25.60 -15.25 -8.10
N LEU A 184 24.87 -15.52 -9.18
CA LEU A 184 25.04 -16.75 -9.96
C LEU A 184 26.44 -16.84 -10.59
N SER A 185 27.03 -15.72 -10.99
CA SER A 185 28.39 -15.69 -11.55
C SER A 185 29.49 -16.05 -10.54
N ARG A 186 29.23 -15.87 -9.24
CA ARG A 186 30.17 -16.15 -8.14
C ARG A 186 30.11 -17.60 -7.66
N VAL A 187 29.03 -18.33 -7.99
CA VAL A 187 28.85 -19.74 -7.67
C VAL A 187 29.48 -20.60 -8.76
N ASP A 188 30.38 -21.51 -8.38
CA ASP A 188 30.91 -22.52 -9.30
C ASP A 188 30.04 -23.78 -9.16
N PRO A 189 29.25 -24.18 -10.18
CA PRO A 189 28.25 -25.24 -10.03
C PRO A 189 28.85 -26.59 -9.61
N GLU A 190 30.05 -26.92 -10.09
CA GLU A 190 30.72 -28.18 -9.75
C GLU A 190 31.19 -28.19 -8.29
N THR A 191 31.79 -27.08 -7.84
CA THR A 191 32.18 -26.92 -6.43
C THR A 191 30.96 -26.91 -5.51
N ALA A 192 29.89 -26.19 -5.88
CA ALA A 192 28.66 -26.12 -5.10
C ALA A 192 27.99 -27.50 -4.96
N ARG A 193 27.96 -28.29 -6.04
CA ARG A 193 27.45 -29.67 -6.06
C ARG A 193 28.22 -30.58 -5.11
N GLU A 194 29.55 -30.60 -5.19
CA GLU A 194 30.38 -31.45 -4.33
C GLU A 194 30.21 -31.08 -2.84
N ILE A 195 30.10 -29.79 -2.54
CA ILE A 195 29.84 -29.30 -1.18
C ILE A 195 28.45 -29.70 -0.70
N ALA A 196 27.42 -29.58 -1.54
CA ALA A 196 26.06 -30.01 -1.21
C ALA A 196 26.01 -31.51 -0.86
N LYS A 197 26.66 -32.36 -1.66
CA LYS A 197 26.77 -33.82 -1.41
C LYS A 197 27.46 -34.14 -0.09
N GLN A 198 28.46 -33.35 0.29
CA GLN A 198 29.17 -33.51 1.54
C GLN A 198 28.38 -33.01 2.75
N MET A 199 27.66 -31.89 2.60
CA MET A 199 27.05 -31.16 3.72
C MET A 199 25.61 -31.57 4.03
N PHE A 200 24.81 -31.90 3.01
CA PHE A 200 23.37 -32.11 3.15
C PHE A 200 23.01 -33.59 3.24
N SER A 201 23.40 -34.21 4.35
CA SER A 201 23.02 -35.61 4.61
C SER A 201 21.58 -35.74 5.12
N ILE A 202 20.99 -36.92 4.99
CA ILE A 202 19.62 -37.20 5.47
C ILE A 202 19.47 -36.77 6.93
N GLY A 203 18.46 -35.95 7.20
CA GLY A 203 18.16 -35.38 8.51
C GLY A 203 18.73 -33.99 8.76
N THR A 204 19.55 -33.46 7.86
CA THR A 204 20.12 -32.10 7.96
C THR A 204 19.01 -31.06 7.83
N ILE A 205 19.05 -30.04 8.68
CA ILE A 205 18.17 -28.88 8.58
C ILE A 205 18.79 -27.90 7.59
N VAL A 206 17.98 -27.48 6.63
CA VAL A 206 18.35 -26.58 5.54
C VAL A 206 17.31 -25.47 5.39
N GLU A 207 17.66 -24.46 4.61
CA GLU A 207 16.73 -23.48 4.08
C GLU A 207 16.63 -23.66 2.57
N VAL A 208 15.40 -23.57 2.05
CA VAL A 208 15.07 -23.87 0.66
C VAL A 208 14.37 -22.67 0.03
N SER A 209 14.82 -22.26 -1.16
CA SER A 209 14.21 -21.18 -1.95
C SER A 209 13.44 -21.74 -3.13
N SER A 210 12.54 -20.91 -3.69
CA SER A 210 11.81 -21.20 -4.92
C SER A 210 11.83 -19.96 -5.82
N ASP A 211 11.96 -20.18 -7.12
CA ASP A 211 11.87 -19.17 -8.17
C ASP A 211 10.43 -18.93 -8.66
N GLU A 212 9.46 -19.68 -8.13
CA GLU A 212 8.05 -19.51 -8.41
C GLU A 212 7.57 -18.09 -8.08
N GLU A 213 6.69 -17.56 -8.94
CA GLU A 213 6.12 -16.22 -8.77
C GLU A 213 5.41 -16.11 -7.41
N GLY A 214 5.81 -15.11 -6.62
CA GLY A 214 5.33 -14.92 -5.24
C GLY A 214 6.17 -15.59 -4.16
N PHE A 215 7.18 -16.40 -4.49
CA PHE A 215 8.12 -16.99 -3.54
C PHE A 215 9.58 -16.53 -3.74
N LYS A 216 9.83 -15.73 -4.77
CA LYS A 216 11.14 -15.13 -5.03
C LYS A 216 11.65 -14.34 -3.82
N GLY A 217 12.90 -14.59 -3.45
CA GLY A 217 13.53 -13.97 -2.29
C GLY A 217 13.15 -14.57 -0.93
N SER A 218 12.38 -15.66 -0.90
CA SER A 218 12.03 -16.38 0.34
C SER A 218 12.85 -17.65 0.54
N TRP A 219 13.11 -17.98 1.82
CA TRP A 219 13.85 -19.16 2.24
C TRP A 219 13.11 -19.88 3.37
N PHE A 220 12.55 -21.06 3.08
CA PHE A 220 11.77 -21.86 4.01
C PHE A 220 12.64 -22.87 4.75
N SER A 221 12.41 -23.05 6.06
CA SER A 221 13.12 -24.08 6.80
C SER A 221 12.61 -25.47 6.44
N ALA A 222 13.51 -26.36 6.04
CA ALA A 222 13.19 -27.73 5.69
C ALA A 222 14.22 -28.73 6.27
N LYS A 223 13.91 -30.01 6.13
CA LYS A 223 14.75 -31.12 6.54
C LYS A 223 14.99 -32.04 5.35
N VAL A 224 16.24 -32.40 5.09
CA VAL A 224 16.59 -33.37 4.03
C VAL A 224 16.06 -34.75 4.41
N ILE A 225 15.26 -35.36 3.54
CA ILE A 225 14.69 -36.70 3.71
C ILE A 225 15.43 -37.72 2.87
N GLU A 226 15.77 -37.35 1.64
CA GLU A 226 16.40 -38.25 0.67
C GLU A 226 17.31 -37.46 -0.27
N HIS A 227 18.36 -38.11 -0.74
CA HIS A 227 19.24 -37.59 -1.78
C HIS A 227 18.95 -38.32 -3.09
N VAL A 228 18.67 -37.56 -4.15
CA VAL A 228 18.39 -38.09 -5.49
C VAL A 228 19.65 -37.89 -6.34
N ASP A 229 20.61 -38.82 -6.19
CA ASP A 229 21.95 -38.75 -6.77
C ASP A 229 21.97 -38.53 -8.30
N GLU A 230 20.97 -39.07 -9.02
CA GLU A 230 20.92 -39.02 -10.49
C GLU A 230 20.57 -37.63 -11.04
N GLU A 231 19.94 -36.77 -10.23
CA GLU A 231 19.45 -35.45 -10.63
C GLU A 231 20.09 -34.29 -9.83
N ASP A 232 21.04 -34.58 -8.93
CA ASP A 232 21.60 -33.61 -7.96
C ASP A 232 20.53 -32.85 -7.15
N LYS A 233 19.38 -33.51 -6.91
CA LYS A 233 18.26 -32.97 -6.14
C LYS A 233 18.15 -33.61 -4.77
N TYR A 234 17.43 -32.94 -3.88
CA TYR A 234 17.15 -33.41 -2.54
C TYR A 234 15.65 -33.36 -2.28
N LEU A 235 15.11 -34.47 -1.78
CA LEU A 235 13.75 -34.46 -1.25
C LEU A 235 13.80 -33.82 0.14
N VAL A 236 13.13 -32.67 0.28
CA VAL A 236 13.07 -31.90 1.52
C VAL A 236 11.66 -31.96 2.11
N GLU A 237 11.57 -31.98 3.43
CA GLU A 237 10.32 -31.87 4.18
C GLU A 237 10.31 -30.51 4.89
N TYR A 238 9.39 -29.64 4.50
CA TYR A 238 9.27 -28.31 5.09
C TYR A 238 8.78 -28.39 6.54
N ARG A 239 9.35 -27.55 7.40
CA ARG A 239 8.99 -27.51 8.82
C ARG A 239 7.56 -27.00 9.03
N ASP A 240 7.22 -25.91 8.36
CA ASP A 240 6.02 -25.12 8.65
C ASP A 240 4.97 -25.19 7.53
N LEU A 241 5.37 -25.60 6.31
CA LEU A 241 4.44 -25.84 5.20
C LEU A 241 3.76 -27.21 5.31
N ARG A 242 2.54 -27.31 4.76
CA ARG A 242 1.70 -28.52 4.80
C ARG A 242 1.15 -28.85 3.41
N GLU A 243 0.91 -30.13 3.16
CA GLU A 243 0.23 -30.65 1.97
C GLU A 243 -1.21 -30.12 1.84
N GLU A 244 -1.88 -30.34 0.70
CA GLU A 244 -3.28 -29.91 0.47
C GLU A 244 -4.26 -30.44 1.55
N ASN A 245 -3.92 -31.57 2.16
CA ASN A 245 -4.69 -32.16 3.27
C ASN A 245 -4.55 -31.39 4.60
N GLY A 246 -3.57 -30.48 4.71
CA GLY A 246 -3.26 -29.65 5.88
C GLY A 246 -2.69 -30.39 7.09
N ILE A 247 -2.42 -31.68 6.97
CA ILE A 247 -2.01 -32.55 8.08
C ILE A 247 -0.54 -32.92 7.93
N GLU A 248 -0.14 -33.36 6.73
CA GLU A 248 1.21 -33.83 6.49
C GLU A 248 2.13 -32.65 6.12
N PRO A 249 3.39 -32.64 6.59
CA PRO A 249 4.37 -31.68 6.12
C PRO A 249 4.55 -31.78 4.61
N LEU A 250 4.63 -30.62 3.94
CA LEU A 250 4.86 -30.55 2.50
C LEU A 250 6.24 -31.14 2.18
N LYS A 251 6.30 -31.99 1.16
CA LYS A 251 7.56 -32.53 0.63
C LYS A 251 7.76 -32.15 -0.82
N GLU A 252 8.98 -31.77 -1.15
CA GLU A 252 9.33 -31.29 -2.49
C GLU A 252 10.76 -31.69 -2.86
N GLU A 253 11.00 -31.89 -4.15
CA GLU A 253 12.36 -32.04 -4.67
C GLU A 253 12.95 -30.66 -4.94
N ALA A 254 14.00 -30.31 -4.21
CA ALA A 254 14.72 -29.06 -4.39
C ALA A 254 16.08 -29.32 -5.05
N ASP A 255 16.44 -28.46 -6.01
CA ASP A 255 17.77 -28.46 -6.62
C ASP A 255 18.84 -28.01 -5.61
N PHE A 256 20.06 -28.54 -5.71
CA PHE A 256 21.16 -28.19 -4.82
C PHE A 256 21.49 -26.69 -4.78
N LEU A 257 21.20 -25.93 -5.86
CA LEU A 257 21.37 -24.47 -5.91
C LEU A 257 20.34 -23.71 -5.07
N HIS A 258 19.17 -24.32 -4.85
CA HIS A 258 18.10 -23.74 -4.03
C HIS A 258 18.16 -24.15 -2.56
N ILE A 259 19.22 -24.85 -2.14
CA ILE A 259 19.39 -25.36 -0.77
C ILE A 259 20.63 -24.75 -0.13
N ARG A 260 20.46 -24.23 1.08
CA ARG A 260 21.56 -23.71 1.91
C ARG A 260 21.41 -24.18 3.36
N PRO A 261 22.49 -24.21 4.17
CA PRO A 261 22.33 -24.37 5.62
C PRO A 261 21.58 -23.16 6.20
N PRO A 262 21.12 -23.18 7.47
CA PRO A 262 20.73 -21.96 8.16
C PRO A 262 21.95 -21.05 8.36
N PRO A 263 21.83 -19.73 8.18
CA PRO A 263 22.93 -18.81 8.42
C PRO A 263 23.35 -18.79 9.89
N PRO A 264 24.61 -18.43 10.20
CA PRO A 264 25.08 -18.30 11.57
C PRO A 264 24.22 -17.31 12.36
N ALA A 265 23.95 -17.61 13.62
CA ALA A 265 23.24 -16.69 14.50
C ALA A 265 24.06 -15.41 14.69
N ASP A 266 23.42 -14.26 14.49
CA ASP A 266 24.00 -12.95 14.75
C ASP A 266 23.68 -12.52 16.18
N GLU A 267 24.71 -12.25 16.99
CA GLU A 267 24.56 -11.59 18.30
C GLU A 267 24.68 -10.06 18.10
N ASP A 268 23.62 -9.31 18.44
CA ASP A 268 23.60 -7.84 18.62
C ASP A 268 24.21 -6.97 17.48
N ILE A 269 23.88 -7.23 16.22
CA ILE A 269 24.27 -6.37 15.07
C ILE A 269 23.22 -5.29 14.76
N ASP A 270 23.40 -4.04 15.17
CA ASP A 270 22.49 -2.94 14.77
C ASP A 270 22.34 -2.83 13.24
N PHE A 271 21.10 -2.68 12.76
CA PHE A 271 20.78 -2.51 11.34
C PHE A 271 20.68 -1.02 10.98
N ALA A 272 21.38 -0.60 9.94
CA ALA A 272 21.31 0.74 9.37
C ALA A 272 20.34 0.80 8.19
N VAL A 273 19.80 1.99 7.93
CA VAL A 273 19.01 2.24 6.71
C VAL A 273 19.85 1.89 5.47
N ARG A 274 19.25 1.11 4.57
CA ARG A 274 19.82 0.44 3.38
C ARG A 274 20.64 -0.82 3.63
N ASP A 275 20.70 -1.34 4.86
CA ASP A 275 21.26 -2.68 5.07
C ASP A 275 20.31 -3.72 4.47
N LYS A 276 20.90 -4.72 3.79
CA LYS A 276 20.18 -5.90 3.30
C LYS A 276 20.06 -6.90 4.44
N ILE A 277 18.84 -7.35 4.71
CA ILE A 277 18.50 -8.22 5.84
C ILE A 277 17.61 -9.37 5.37
N ASP A 278 17.55 -10.43 6.15
CA ASP A 278 16.48 -11.44 6.04
C ASP A 278 15.47 -11.19 7.17
N ALA A 279 14.19 -11.08 6.83
CA ALA A 279 13.09 -10.91 7.77
C ALA A 279 12.19 -12.15 7.78
N PHE A 280 11.86 -12.66 8.97
CA PHE A 280 11.01 -13.83 9.12
C PHE A 280 9.53 -13.46 9.04
N TYR A 281 8.86 -13.91 7.98
CA TYR A 281 7.46 -13.61 7.67
C TYR A 281 6.84 -14.78 6.90
N ASN A 282 5.57 -15.12 7.16
CA ASN A 282 4.86 -16.24 6.51
C ASN A 282 5.69 -17.53 6.43
N ASP A 283 6.26 -17.93 7.57
CA ASP A 283 7.02 -19.19 7.72
C ASP A 283 8.33 -19.29 6.89
N ALA A 284 8.78 -18.18 6.31
CA ALA A 284 10.04 -18.07 5.58
C ALA A 284 10.89 -16.87 6.01
N TRP A 285 12.17 -16.91 5.65
CA TRP A 285 13.07 -15.77 5.70
C TRP A 285 13.06 -15.06 4.35
N TRP A 286 12.64 -13.80 4.34
CA TRP A 286 12.50 -12.96 3.15
C TRP A 286 13.59 -11.92 3.09
N VAL A 287 14.23 -11.80 1.94
CA VAL A 287 15.26 -10.78 1.69
C VAL A 287 14.61 -9.41 1.54
N GLY A 288 15.05 -8.43 2.32
CA GLY A 288 14.56 -7.06 2.24
C GLY A 288 15.60 -6.01 2.61
N ASP A 289 15.26 -4.74 2.38
CA ASP A 289 16.11 -3.60 2.71
C ASP A 289 15.54 -2.82 3.89
N VAL A 290 16.42 -2.39 4.78
CA VAL A 290 16.03 -1.51 5.88
C VAL A 290 15.71 -0.11 5.36
N ILE A 291 14.48 0.35 5.54
CA ILE A 291 14.04 1.70 5.13
C ILE A 291 13.98 2.67 6.31
N GLU A 292 13.79 2.18 7.53
CA GLU A 292 13.74 3.00 8.75
C GLU A 292 14.29 2.23 9.96
N SER A 293 15.11 2.91 10.78
CA SER A 293 15.60 2.40 12.07
C SER A 293 15.06 3.29 13.20
N MET A 294 14.20 2.74 14.06
CA MET A 294 13.57 3.49 15.16
C MET A 294 14.29 3.31 16.50
N LYS A 295 14.02 4.19 17.47
CA LYS A 295 14.72 4.25 18.77
C LYS A 295 14.44 3.08 19.74
N GLU A 296 13.61 2.11 19.35
CA GLU A 296 13.17 0.98 20.19
C GLU A 296 13.44 -0.39 19.54
N GLY A 297 14.39 -0.48 18.59
CA GLY A 297 14.80 -1.77 18.01
C GLY A 297 13.83 -2.36 16.98
N ILE A 298 12.75 -1.64 16.66
CA ILE A 298 11.88 -1.89 15.50
C ILE A 298 12.56 -1.34 14.25
N VAL A 299 12.60 -2.17 13.21
CA VAL A 299 13.22 -1.87 11.93
C VAL A 299 12.16 -2.04 10.85
N GLY A 300 11.95 -0.98 10.06
CA GLY A 300 11.10 -1.04 8.89
C GLY A 300 11.88 -1.63 7.72
N VAL A 301 11.30 -2.63 7.09
CA VAL A 301 11.85 -3.41 6.00
C VAL A 301 10.95 -3.25 4.78
N CYS A 302 11.55 -3.03 3.62
CA CYS A 302 10.88 -3.11 2.33
C CYS A 302 11.33 -4.39 1.63
N PHE A 303 10.38 -5.23 1.22
CA PHE A 303 10.66 -6.40 0.40
C PHE A 303 10.63 -5.98 -1.06
N ARG A 304 11.77 -6.07 -1.75
CA ARG A 304 11.88 -5.52 -3.11
C ARG A 304 10.97 -6.26 -4.11
N TYR A 305 10.98 -7.60 -4.06
CA TYR A 305 10.14 -8.44 -4.93
C TYR A 305 8.63 -8.19 -4.80
N THR A 306 8.13 -7.73 -3.65
CA THR A 306 6.69 -7.51 -3.43
C THR A 306 6.32 -6.03 -3.27
N GLY A 307 7.29 -5.14 -3.11
CA GLY A 307 7.08 -3.73 -2.73
C GLY A 307 6.50 -3.53 -1.32
N GLU A 308 6.22 -4.61 -0.58
CA GLU A 308 5.59 -4.57 0.73
C GLU A 308 6.54 -3.96 1.76
N LYS A 309 5.98 -3.09 2.62
CA LYS A 309 6.71 -2.45 3.71
C LYS A 309 6.15 -2.96 5.03
N MET A 310 7.03 -3.52 5.84
CA MET A 310 6.66 -4.18 7.09
C MET A 310 7.62 -3.76 8.21
N ARG A 311 7.15 -3.85 9.45
CA ARG A 311 7.96 -3.55 10.63
C ARG A 311 8.25 -4.84 11.37
N PHE A 312 9.53 -5.06 11.63
CA PHE A 312 9.99 -6.24 12.36
C PHE A 312 10.68 -5.82 13.64
N GLY A 313 10.38 -6.54 14.71
CA GLY A 313 11.23 -6.53 15.90
C GLY A 313 12.54 -7.26 15.63
N ARG A 314 13.55 -7.01 16.47
CA ARG A 314 14.89 -7.57 16.34
C ARG A 314 14.92 -9.09 16.09
N GLN A 315 14.06 -9.85 16.75
CA GLN A 315 14.07 -11.31 16.71
C GLN A 315 13.57 -11.89 15.38
N GLY A 316 12.81 -11.09 14.62
CA GLY A 316 12.36 -11.46 13.29
C GLY A 316 13.38 -11.10 12.21
N LEU A 317 14.57 -10.60 12.56
CA LEU A 317 15.55 -10.11 11.61
C LEU A 317 16.92 -10.75 11.81
N ARG A 318 17.62 -10.96 10.71
CA ARG A 318 19.04 -11.34 10.68
C ARG A 318 19.73 -10.65 9.51
N LEU A 319 21.05 -10.56 9.56
CA LEU A 319 21.80 -9.96 8.47
C LEU A 319 21.72 -10.85 7.22
N HIS A 320 21.42 -10.26 6.06
CA HIS A 320 21.42 -11.01 4.81
C HIS A 320 22.84 -11.44 4.48
N ARG A 321 23.00 -12.69 4.05
CA ARG A 321 24.28 -13.26 3.62
C ARG A 321 24.05 -14.12 2.39
N ASP A 322 24.97 -14.04 1.45
CA ASP A 322 24.98 -14.90 0.28
C ASP A 322 25.63 -16.23 0.64
N TRP A 323 25.02 -17.33 0.23
CA TRP A 323 25.63 -18.67 0.33
C TRP A 323 26.37 -18.98 -0.96
N ILE A 324 27.70 -18.95 -0.92
CA ILE A 324 28.54 -19.08 -2.12
C ILE A 324 29.61 -20.13 -1.87
N ASN A 325 29.58 -21.21 -2.67
CA ASN A 325 30.57 -22.29 -2.66
C ASN A 325 30.91 -22.77 -1.23
N GLY A 326 29.88 -23.04 -0.43
CA GLY A 326 30.04 -23.57 0.92
C GLY A 326 30.35 -22.56 2.02
N THR A 327 30.31 -21.25 1.73
CA THR A 327 30.64 -20.20 2.70
C THR A 327 29.60 -19.08 2.68
N TRP A 328 29.23 -18.60 3.86
CA TRP A 328 28.42 -17.39 4.02
C TRP A 328 29.25 -16.13 3.82
N GLN A 329 28.84 -15.29 2.87
CA GLN A 329 29.47 -14.01 2.57
C GLN A 329 28.49 -12.87 2.78
N LEU A 330 28.98 -11.67 3.09
CA LEU A 330 28.12 -10.48 3.08
C LEU A 330 27.86 -10.06 1.64
N PRO A 331 26.64 -9.58 1.31
CA PRO A 331 26.38 -8.98 0.02
C PRO A 331 27.29 -7.78 -0.20
N LEU A 332 27.75 -7.59 -1.44
CA LEU A 332 28.55 -6.43 -1.81
C LEU A 332 27.71 -5.16 -1.57
N LYS A 333 28.21 -4.23 -0.76
CA LYS A 333 27.44 -3.01 -0.42
C LYS A 333 27.22 -2.17 -1.68
N ARG A 334 25.96 -1.81 -1.90
CA ARG A 334 25.53 -0.81 -2.90
C ARG A 334 26.37 0.46 -2.76
N GLY A 335 27.21 0.74 -3.77
CA GLY A 335 27.91 2.03 -3.90
C GLY A 335 29.26 2.18 -3.20
N GLU A 336 30.15 1.18 -3.16
CA GLU A 336 31.58 1.40 -2.91
C GLU A 336 32.30 2.15 -4.08
N MET A 337 31.68 3.22 -4.60
CA MET A 337 32.39 4.37 -5.14
C MET A 337 32.30 5.54 -4.15
N LYS A 338 33.22 5.52 -3.19
CA LYS A 338 33.82 6.65 -2.42
C LYS A 338 32.97 7.94 -2.26
N ARG A 339 32.57 8.27 -1.02
CA ARG A 339 33.10 9.42 -0.24
C ARG A 339 32.52 9.57 1.17
N ALA A 340 33.35 10.15 2.03
CA ALA A 340 33.30 10.17 3.49
C ALA A 340 32.29 11.15 4.14
N THR A 341 31.67 10.65 5.22
CA THR A 341 31.20 11.25 6.49
C THR A 341 30.99 12.77 6.63
N LYS A 342 29.85 13.14 7.26
CA LYS A 342 29.78 13.94 8.51
C LYS A 342 28.36 14.03 9.12
N LYS A 343 28.24 13.74 10.42
CA LYS A 343 27.07 13.99 11.31
C LYS A 343 27.11 15.41 11.90
N VAL A 344 25.96 16.06 12.16
CA VAL A 344 25.72 17.04 13.26
C VAL A 344 24.19 17.13 13.59
N PRO A 345 23.75 17.40 14.85
CA PRO A 345 22.36 17.24 15.36
C PRO A 345 21.64 18.57 15.75
N CYS A 346 20.31 18.54 16.09
CA CYS A 346 19.67 19.14 17.30
C CYS A 346 18.11 19.30 17.26
N ASP A 347 17.53 19.43 18.47
CA ASP A 347 16.11 19.53 18.90
C ASP A 347 15.29 20.75 18.43
N ARG A 348 13.93 20.66 18.48
CA ARG A 348 13.04 21.56 19.27
C ARG A 348 11.51 21.29 19.22
N ASN A 349 10.88 21.56 20.36
CA ASN A 349 9.47 21.43 20.81
C ASN A 349 8.37 22.23 20.05
N VAL A 350 7.12 21.73 20.02
CA VAL A 350 5.86 22.53 19.94
C VAL A 350 4.72 21.87 20.77
N ARG A 351 3.87 22.69 21.42
CA ARG A 351 2.79 22.35 22.39
C ARG A 351 1.41 22.05 21.75
N PRO A 352 0.45 21.39 22.44
CA PRO A 352 -0.84 20.94 21.89
C PRO A 352 -2.06 21.84 22.24
N LYS A 353 -3.18 21.70 21.49
CA LYS A 353 -4.50 22.29 21.78
C LYS A 353 -5.67 21.28 21.62
N LYS A 354 -6.30 20.96 22.77
CA LYS A 354 -7.71 20.62 23.15
C LYS A 354 -8.74 19.97 22.17
N ALA A 355 -9.19 18.76 22.51
CA ALA A 355 -10.42 18.34 23.24
C ALA A 355 -11.86 18.41 22.71
N ILE A 356 -12.51 17.25 22.48
CA ILE A 356 -13.97 17.05 22.36
C ILE A 356 -14.49 15.82 23.15
N ASP A 357 -15.15 16.13 24.27
CA ASP A 357 -16.26 15.44 24.97
C ASP A 357 -16.41 13.89 25.00
N LYS A 358 -16.37 13.42 26.26
CA LYS A 358 -16.69 12.07 26.76
C LYS A 358 -18.18 11.74 26.64
N GLU A 359 -18.49 10.59 26.05
CA GLU A 359 -19.52 9.63 26.49
C GLU A 359 -19.42 8.42 25.54
N HIS A 360 -19.67 7.18 26.04
CA HIS A 360 -19.93 5.90 25.33
C HIS A 360 -19.00 4.69 25.60
N PHE A 361 -17.85 4.83 26.26
CA PHE A 361 -17.03 3.66 26.64
C PHE A 361 -16.65 3.70 28.12
N SER A 362 -16.67 2.55 28.77
CA SER A 362 -16.20 2.33 30.13
C SER A 362 -14.99 1.41 30.14
N GLY A 363 -14.10 1.58 31.13
CA GLY A 363 -12.92 0.74 31.27
C GLY A 363 -13.32 -0.72 31.40
N GLY A 364 -12.93 -1.53 30.42
CA GLY A 364 -13.19 -2.95 30.29
C GLY A 364 -14.10 -3.34 29.13
N ASP A 365 -14.68 -2.38 28.40
CA ASP A 365 -15.62 -2.69 27.31
C ASP A 365 -14.91 -3.33 26.11
N PRO A 366 -15.45 -4.43 25.55
CA PRO A 366 -14.93 -5.03 24.33
C PRO A 366 -15.29 -4.17 23.12
N VAL A 367 -14.27 -3.78 22.36
CA VAL A 367 -14.37 -2.88 21.22
C VAL A 367 -13.66 -3.46 20.00
N GLU A 368 -13.92 -2.85 18.87
CA GLU A 368 -13.16 -3.00 17.64
C GLU A 368 -12.46 -1.67 17.34
N VAL A 369 -11.20 -1.74 16.94
CA VAL A 369 -10.35 -0.57 16.75
C VAL A 369 -9.83 -0.55 15.31
N SER A 370 -10.05 0.56 14.61
CA SER A 370 -9.56 0.76 13.25
C SER A 370 -8.21 1.47 13.22
N SER A 371 -7.37 1.06 12.28
CA SER A 371 -6.12 1.77 11.99
C SER A 371 -6.35 2.85 10.94
N VAL A 372 -5.66 3.97 11.10
CA VAL A 372 -5.57 5.05 10.09
C VAL A 372 -4.27 4.98 9.28
N GLU A 373 -3.48 3.93 9.49
CA GLU A 373 -2.26 3.65 8.73
C GLU A 373 -2.62 3.16 7.32
N GLU A 374 -1.89 3.67 6.33
CA GLU A 374 -2.09 3.34 4.91
C GLU A 374 -1.97 1.82 4.71
N GLY A 375 -3.00 1.19 4.13
CA GLY A 375 -3.10 -0.26 3.98
C GLY A 375 -3.94 -0.98 5.05
N PHE A 376 -4.31 -0.30 6.14
CA PHE A 376 -5.17 -0.85 7.20
C PHE A 376 -6.49 -0.10 7.36
N GLU A 377 -6.83 0.81 6.45
CA GLU A 377 -7.93 1.78 6.65
C GLU A 377 -9.34 1.18 6.62
N ASP A 378 -9.48 -0.12 6.31
CA ASP A 378 -10.74 -0.89 6.36
C ASP A 378 -10.71 -2.05 7.37
N SER A 379 -9.66 -2.12 8.20
CA SER A 379 -9.47 -3.20 9.16
C SER A 379 -9.92 -2.80 10.57
N TRP A 380 -10.55 -3.75 11.27
CA TRP A 380 -11.02 -3.57 12.64
C TRP A 380 -10.52 -4.69 13.55
N PHE A 381 -9.66 -4.35 14.51
CA PHE A 381 -9.02 -5.30 15.41
C PHE A 381 -9.75 -5.40 16.73
N LEU A 382 -9.87 -6.63 17.26
CA LEU A 382 -10.51 -6.85 18.56
C LEU A 382 -9.63 -6.30 19.68
N ALA A 383 -10.21 -5.41 20.49
CA ALA A 383 -9.54 -4.83 21.64
C ALA A 383 -10.51 -4.67 22.83
N LYS A 384 -9.95 -4.20 23.94
CA LYS A 384 -10.65 -3.86 25.17
C LYS A 384 -10.25 -2.45 25.58
N VAL A 385 -11.23 -1.61 25.91
CA VAL A 385 -10.94 -0.28 26.45
C VAL A 385 -10.32 -0.45 27.84
N ILE A 386 -9.16 0.13 28.09
CA ILE A 386 -8.53 0.10 29.42
C ILE A 386 -8.89 1.35 30.19
N GLU A 387 -8.54 2.52 29.66
CA GLU A 387 -8.81 3.79 30.34
C GLU A 387 -8.79 4.99 29.39
N TYR A 388 -9.42 6.07 29.83
CA TYR A 388 -9.43 7.35 29.13
C TYR A 388 -8.16 8.16 29.46
N ARG A 389 -7.31 8.45 28.45
CA ARG A 389 -5.95 9.03 28.64
C ARG A 389 -5.83 10.52 28.32
N GLY A 390 -6.86 11.15 27.78
CA GLY A 390 -6.78 12.54 27.33
C GLY A 390 -8.06 12.93 26.62
N THR A 391 -8.07 14.06 25.94
CA THR A 391 -9.36 14.69 25.62
C THR A 391 -10.21 13.95 24.58
N ASP A 392 -9.58 13.16 23.69
CA ASP A 392 -10.23 12.38 22.62
C ASP A 392 -9.56 11.00 22.42
N LYS A 393 -8.76 10.55 23.40
CA LYS A 393 -7.91 9.36 23.29
C LYS A 393 -8.21 8.34 24.38
N TRP A 394 -8.25 7.08 23.99
CA TRP A 394 -8.43 5.94 24.86
C TRP A 394 -7.23 5.01 24.75
N LEU A 395 -6.80 4.47 25.88
CA LEU A 395 -5.88 3.34 25.88
C LEU A 395 -6.71 2.08 25.65
N VAL A 396 -6.41 1.36 24.58
CA VAL A 396 -7.02 0.07 24.25
C VAL A 396 -5.98 -1.02 24.39
N GLU A 397 -6.43 -2.22 24.72
CA GLU A 397 -5.62 -3.43 24.81
C GLU A 397 -6.15 -4.44 23.77
N TYR A 398 -5.34 -4.78 22.77
CA TYR A 398 -5.73 -5.71 21.72
C TYR A 398 -5.75 -7.14 22.23
N GLU A 399 -6.75 -7.93 21.82
CA GLU A 399 -6.90 -9.31 22.32
C GLU A 399 -5.84 -10.26 21.75
N LYS A 400 -5.48 -10.06 20.48
CA LYS A 400 -4.62 -10.98 19.73
C LYS A 400 -3.26 -10.39 19.37
N LEU A 401 -3.11 -9.07 19.47
CA LEU A 401 -1.82 -8.40 19.29
C LEU A 401 -1.11 -8.35 20.65
N LYS A 402 0.19 -8.60 20.65
CA LYS A 402 1.00 -8.62 21.87
C LYS A 402 1.99 -7.47 21.91
N ALA A 403 2.32 -7.02 23.11
CA ALA A 403 3.37 -6.06 23.35
C ALA A 403 4.75 -6.65 23.00
N GLU A 404 5.76 -5.79 23.00
CA GLU A 404 7.15 -6.09 22.64
C GLU A 404 7.75 -7.31 23.37
N ASP A 405 7.25 -7.63 24.56
CA ASP A 405 7.69 -8.77 25.36
C ASP A 405 7.05 -10.12 24.98
N GLY A 406 6.05 -10.10 24.07
CA GLY A 406 5.29 -11.26 23.61
C GLY A 406 4.46 -11.98 24.70
N LYS A 407 4.42 -11.41 25.91
CA LYS A 407 3.75 -11.97 27.09
C LYS A 407 2.52 -11.17 27.43
N GLU A 408 2.60 -9.85 27.35
CA GLU A 408 1.50 -8.95 27.63
C GLU A 408 0.76 -8.58 26.33
N PRO A 409 -0.55 -8.31 26.39
CA PRO A 409 -1.29 -7.84 25.24
C PRO A 409 -0.83 -6.43 24.80
N LEU A 410 -0.88 -6.14 23.50
CA LEU A 410 -0.50 -4.84 22.95
C LEU A 410 -1.47 -3.77 23.45
N ARG A 411 -0.92 -2.68 23.99
CA ARG A 411 -1.70 -1.51 24.41
C ARG A 411 -1.34 -0.31 23.55
N GLU A 412 -2.36 0.40 23.06
CA GLU A 412 -2.19 1.55 22.17
C GLU A 412 -3.13 2.70 22.56
N GLU A 413 -2.67 3.94 22.41
CA GLU A 413 -3.52 5.12 22.54
C GLU A 413 -4.18 5.45 21.19
N VAL A 414 -5.47 5.18 21.08
CA VAL A 414 -6.24 5.41 19.86
C VAL A 414 -7.29 6.50 20.05
N ASN A 415 -7.63 7.20 18.98
CA ASN A 415 -8.63 8.26 19.04
C ASN A 415 -10.04 7.67 19.13
N VAL A 416 -10.99 8.42 19.71
CA VAL A 416 -12.39 7.98 19.88
C VAL A 416 -13.07 7.57 18.57
N PHE A 417 -12.72 8.21 17.45
CA PHE A 417 -13.28 7.89 16.13
C PHE A 417 -12.74 6.58 15.53
N GLN A 418 -11.65 6.03 16.09
CA GLN A 418 -11.09 4.74 15.70
C GLN A 418 -11.72 3.59 16.49
N ILE A 419 -12.63 3.85 17.41
CA ILE A 419 -13.19 2.85 18.31
C ILE A 419 -14.69 2.68 18.02
N ARG A 420 -15.12 1.44 17.82
CA ARG A 420 -16.53 1.05 17.79
C ARG A 420 -16.80 -0.09 18.79
N PRO A 421 -18.02 -0.25 19.33
CA PRO A 421 -18.35 -1.45 20.09
C PRO A 421 -18.17 -2.71 19.24
N ARG A 422 -18.30 -3.91 19.82
CA ARG A 422 -18.42 -5.12 18.97
C ARG A 422 -19.81 -5.19 18.36
N PRO A 423 -19.94 -5.49 17.06
CA PRO A 423 -21.24 -5.74 16.47
C PRO A 423 -21.88 -6.94 17.14
N GLN A 424 -23.20 -6.88 17.36
CA GLN A 424 -23.91 -8.01 17.96
C GLN A 424 -23.75 -9.21 17.04
N GLU A 425 -23.28 -10.33 17.59
CA GLU A 425 -23.02 -11.56 16.85
C GLU A 425 -24.33 -12.06 16.23
N THR A 426 -24.54 -11.73 14.97
CA THR A 426 -25.73 -12.12 14.24
C THR A 426 -25.52 -13.55 13.79
N VAL A 427 -26.33 -14.48 14.32
CA VAL A 427 -26.36 -15.84 13.79
C VAL A 427 -26.77 -15.74 12.32
N MET A 428 -25.85 -16.06 11.42
CA MET A 428 -26.07 -15.97 9.98
C MET A 428 -27.04 -17.07 9.56
N VAL A 429 -28.34 -16.76 9.58
CA VAL A 429 -29.43 -17.71 9.33
C VAL A 429 -29.60 -18.00 7.84
N ASN A 430 -29.10 -17.10 6.98
CA ASN A 430 -29.21 -17.19 5.53
C ASN A 430 -27.81 -17.25 4.89
N PRO A 431 -27.61 -18.05 3.82
CA PRO A 431 -26.38 -18.02 3.03
C PRO A 431 -26.12 -16.62 2.47
N LEU A 432 -24.85 -16.20 2.44
CA LEU A 432 -24.44 -14.96 1.78
C LEU A 432 -24.64 -15.11 0.26
N GLU A 433 -25.09 -14.05 -0.37
CA GLU A 433 -25.32 -13.99 -1.82
C GLU A 433 -24.21 -13.21 -2.51
N LYS A 434 -24.12 -13.35 -3.83
CA LYS A 434 -23.20 -12.52 -4.62
C LYS A 434 -23.57 -11.05 -4.46
N LEU A 435 -22.57 -10.19 -4.29
CA LEU A 435 -22.65 -8.76 -3.99
C LEU A 435 -23.03 -8.42 -2.54
N ASP A 436 -23.24 -9.41 -1.66
CA ASP A 436 -23.40 -9.11 -0.24
C ASP A 436 -22.10 -8.52 0.33
N GLU A 437 -22.24 -7.41 1.06
CA GLU A 437 -21.15 -6.77 1.80
C GLU A 437 -20.89 -7.53 3.11
N VAL A 438 -19.62 -7.84 3.37
CA VAL A 438 -19.17 -8.65 4.49
C VAL A 438 -17.95 -8.04 5.16
N ASP A 439 -17.79 -8.29 6.45
CA ASP A 439 -16.50 -8.21 7.11
C ASP A 439 -15.85 -9.60 7.09
N ALA A 440 -14.64 -9.70 6.53
CA ALA A 440 -13.83 -10.92 6.49
C ALA A 440 -12.73 -10.88 7.56
N LEU A 441 -12.64 -11.94 8.38
CA LEU A 441 -11.58 -12.08 9.37
C LEU A 441 -10.29 -12.52 8.68
N TYR A 442 -9.32 -11.61 8.57
CA TYR A 442 -8.04 -11.77 7.89
C TYR A 442 -6.96 -10.99 8.65
N ASN A 443 -5.75 -11.55 8.82
CA ASN A 443 -4.65 -10.93 9.59
C ASN A 443 -5.07 -10.36 10.96
N ASP A 444 -5.83 -11.15 11.74
CA ASP A 444 -6.37 -10.80 13.07
C ASP A 444 -7.31 -9.58 13.16
N GLY A 445 -7.67 -8.99 12.02
CA GLY A 445 -8.67 -7.93 11.88
C GLY A 445 -9.90 -8.35 11.06
N TRP A 446 -10.99 -7.61 11.20
CA TRP A 446 -12.18 -7.70 10.36
C TRP A 446 -12.08 -6.67 9.23
N TRP A 447 -12.09 -7.13 7.97
CA TRP A 447 -11.86 -6.32 6.78
C TRP A 447 -13.12 -6.22 5.93
N PHE A 448 -13.47 -5.02 5.49
CA PHE A 448 -14.58 -4.83 4.57
C PHE A 448 -14.31 -5.49 3.20
N GLY A 449 -15.28 -6.26 2.70
CA GLY A 449 -15.23 -6.86 1.38
C GLY A 449 -16.61 -7.18 0.82
N VAL A 450 -16.65 -7.54 -0.47
CA VAL A 450 -17.87 -7.83 -1.22
C VAL A 450 -17.83 -9.25 -1.75
N VAL A 451 -18.88 -10.05 -1.55
CA VAL A 451 -18.94 -11.42 -2.05
C VAL A 451 -18.96 -11.41 -3.59
N LYS A 452 -17.85 -11.76 -4.22
CA LYS A 452 -17.72 -11.85 -5.68
C LYS A 452 -18.33 -13.13 -6.23
N LYS A 453 -18.24 -14.23 -5.48
CA LYS A 453 -18.75 -15.55 -5.89
C LYS A 453 -19.05 -16.45 -4.70
N VAL A 454 -20.20 -17.11 -4.73
CA VAL A 454 -20.55 -18.20 -3.80
C VAL A 454 -19.98 -19.51 -4.34
N LEU A 455 -19.24 -20.24 -3.50
CA LEU A 455 -18.65 -21.54 -3.83
C LEU A 455 -19.33 -22.67 -3.05
N ALA A 456 -19.05 -23.92 -3.44
CA ALA A 456 -19.52 -25.08 -2.70
C ALA A 456 -18.88 -25.20 -1.31
N LYS A 457 -19.50 -25.97 -0.42
CA LYS A 457 -19.03 -26.24 0.95
C LYS A 457 -18.85 -24.96 1.79
N SER A 458 -19.77 -24.00 1.66
CA SER A 458 -19.80 -22.78 2.48
C SER A 458 -18.55 -21.90 2.35
N ASN A 459 -17.92 -21.88 1.17
CA ASN A 459 -16.83 -20.97 0.85
C ASN A 459 -17.31 -19.84 -0.07
N TYR A 460 -16.66 -18.69 0.02
CA TYR A 460 -16.97 -17.50 -0.76
C TYR A 460 -15.67 -16.87 -1.27
N LEU A 461 -15.69 -16.34 -2.48
CA LEU A 461 -14.66 -15.41 -2.94
C LEU A 461 -15.12 -14.01 -2.56
N VAL A 462 -14.32 -13.33 -1.75
CA VAL A 462 -14.57 -11.96 -1.30
C VAL A 462 -13.57 -11.06 -2.02
N HIS A 463 -14.10 -10.03 -2.67
CA HIS A 463 -13.34 -8.96 -3.30
C HIS A 463 -13.12 -7.85 -2.28
N PHE A 464 -11.90 -7.36 -2.17
CA PHE A 464 -11.53 -6.23 -1.32
C PHE A 464 -11.41 -4.99 -2.22
N PRO A 465 -12.39 -4.08 -2.24
CA PRO A 465 -12.42 -3.00 -3.23
C PRO A 465 -11.24 -2.02 -3.17
N LYS A 466 -10.54 -1.95 -2.03
CA LYS A 466 -9.35 -1.08 -1.86
C LYS A 466 -8.06 -1.69 -2.41
N THR A 467 -7.83 -2.98 -2.19
CA THR A 467 -6.62 -3.68 -2.66
C THR A 467 -6.84 -4.35 -4.03
N ASP A 468 -8.08 -4.35 -4.52
CA ASP A 468 -8.55 -5.11 -5.69
C ASP A 468 -8.29 -6.63 -5.61
N GLU A 469 -7.97 -7.13 -4.43
CA GLU A 469 -7.72 -8.56 -4.20
C GLU A 469 -9.02 -9.35 -4.16
N VAL A 470 -8.93 -10.63 -4.51
CA VAL A 470 -10.02 -11.59 -4.36
C VAL A 470 -9.53 -12.81 -3.60
N LEU A 471 -9.91 -12.92 -2.33
CA LEU A 471 -9.48 -14.02 -1.48
C LEU A 471 -10.65 -14.96 -1.16
N LYS A 472 -10.32 -16.22 -0.86
CA LYS A 472 -11.28 -17.27 -0.54
C LYS A 472 -11.45 -17.38 0.98
N PHE A 473 -12.68 -17.27 1.46
CA PHE A 473 -13.03 -17.43 2.87
C PHE A 473 -14.09 -18.49 3.09
N HIS A 474 -13.97 -19.24 4.18
CA HIS A 474 -15.06 -20.04 4.72
C HIS A 474 -16.06 -19.15 5.46
N VAL A 475 -17.35 -19.53 5.46
CA VAL A 475 -18.45 -18.79 6.09
C VAL A 475 -18.19 -18.42 7.56
N SER A 476 -17.41 -19.23 8.28
CA SER A 476 -17.06 -18.98 9.70
C SER A 476 -16.09 -17.82 9.91
N ARG A 477 -15.46 -17.31 8.84
CA ARG A 477 -14.59 -16.13 8.84
C ARG A 477 -15.27 -14.92 8.22
N LEU A 478 -16.57 -14.99 7.93
CA LEU A 478 -17.35 -13.90 7.35
C LEU A 478 -18.51 -13.52 8.27
N ARG A 479 -18.80 -12.23 8.34
CA ARG A 479 -20.04 -11.70 8.93
C ARG A 479 -20.61 -10.63 8.02
N PRO A 480 -21.92 -10.36 8.04
CA PRO A 480 -22.49 -9.23 7.31
C PRO A 480 -21.81 -7.92 7.71
N HIS A 481 -21.47 -7.07 6.73
CA HIS A 481 -20.88 -5.77 7.02
C HIS A 481 -21.87 -4.89 7.77
N GLN A 482 -21.38 -4.19 8.80
CA GLN A 482 -22.14 -3.21 9.56
C GLN A 482 -21.27 -1.98 9.81
N GLU A 483 -21.84 -0.80 9.60
CA GLU A 483 -21.21 0.47 9.91
C GLU A 483 -21.68 0.98 11.28
N TRP A 484 -20.76 1.54 12.07
CA TRP A 484 -21.08 2.19 13.33
C TRP A 484 -21.11 3.71 13.14
N ILE A 485 -22.32 4.30 13.15
CA ILE A 485 -22.54 5.72 12.88
C ILE A 485 -23.44 6.30 13.97
N ASP A 486 -23.03 7.43 14.56
CA ASP A 486 -23.80 8.18 15.58
C ASP A 486 -24.37 7.31 16.72
N GLY A 487 -23.58 6.35 17.20
CA GLY A 487 -23.96 5.48 18.32
C GLY A 487 -24.90 4.32 17.94
N LYS A 488 -25.03 3.99 16.65
CA LYS A 488 -25.89 2.90 16.17
C LYS A 488 -25.19 2.06 15.10
N TRP A 489 -25.48 0.75 15.11
CA TRP A 489 -25.11 -0.16 14.02
C TRP A 489 -26.11 -0.03 12.88
N ILE A 490 -25.58 0.17 11.67
CA ILE A 490 -26.33 0.23 10.43
C ILE A 490 -25.86 -0.94 9.58
N ALA A 491 -26.78 -1.84 9.24
CA ALA A 491 -26.49 -2.93 8.32
C ALA A 491 -26.51 -2.39 6.88
N SER A 492 -25.57 -2.84 6.05
CA SER A 492 -25.57 -2.53 4.63
C SER A 492 -26.87 -3.02 3.98
N SER A 493 -27.56 -2.13 3.26
CA SER A 493 -28.75 -2.51 2.50
C SER A 493 -28.34 -3.27 1.24
N LYS A 494 -28.91 -4.45 1.03
CA LYS A 494 -28.81 -5.17 -0.25
C LYS A 494 -29.27 -4.22 -1.37
N THR A 495 -28.38 -3.93 -2.32
CA THR A 495 -28.68 -3.11 -3.49
C THR A 495 -29.26 -3.95 -4.61
#